data_AF-A0A832X129-F1
#
_entry.id   AF-A0A832X129-F1
#
_cell.length_a   1.000
_cell.length_b   1.000
_cell.length_c   1.000
_cell.angle_alpha   90.00
_cell.angle_beta   90.00
_cell.angle_gamma   90.00
#
_symmetry.space_group_name_H-M   'P 1'
#
loop_
_entity.id
_entity.type
_entity.pdbx_description
1 polymer ?
#
loop_
_entity_poly.entity_id
_entity_poly.type
_entity_poly.pdbx_seq_one_letter_code
_entity_poly.pdbx_strand_id
1 'polypeptide(L)' 'RIPFHLTTEDAKNIVKKVNPEVAVITHIGYRMHLKGAEEERRYIQESTGIKTLIADEGLKIYMNGQLSYQETVK' A
#
# COMPACT_ATOMS: atom_id res chain seq x y z
N ARG A 1 18.73 -1.16 0.36
CA ARG A 1 18.09 0.14 0.69
C ARG A 1 18.59 1.17 -0.31
N ILE A 2 17.71 1.97 -0.89
CA ILE A 2 18.09 3.09 -1.77
C ILE A 2 18.04 4.36 -0.90
N PRO A 3 19.05 5.25 -0.95
CA PRO A 3 19.02 6.50 -0.20
C PRO A 3 17.72 7.28 -0.47
N PHE A 4 17.17 7.90 0.57
CA PHE A 4 15.94 8.72 0.52
C PHE A 4 14.66 7.98 0.07
N HIS A 5 14.65 6.65 0.09
CA HIS A 5 13.46 5.84 -0.21
C HIS A 5 13.05 5.00 1.00
N LEU A 6 11.75 4.76 1.11
CA LEU A 6 11.19 3.84 2.10
C LEU A 6 11.44 2.40 1.66
N THR A 7 11.84 1.56 2.61
CA THR A 7 11.74 0.10 2.45
C THR A 7 10.33 -0.37 2.87
N THR A 8 9.96 -1.60 2.51
CA THR A 8 8.74 -2.24 3.00
C THR A 8 8.67 -2.26 4.54
N GLU A 9 9.83 -2.45 5.19
CA GLU A 9 9.95 -2.43 6.64
C GLU A 9 9.70 -1.03 7.23
N ASP A 10 10.24 0.02 6.59
CA ASP A 10 9.97 1.40 6.98
C ASP A 10 8.47 1.72 6.83
N ALA A 11 7.85 1.32 5.71
CA ALA A 11 6.42 1.52 5.46
C ALA A 11 5.55 0.81 6.50
N LYS A 12 5.84 -0.47 6.81
CA LYS A 12 5.17 -1.23 7.88
C LYS A 12 5.24 -0.49 9.22
N ASN A 13 6.42 0.00 9.58
CA ASN A 13 6.63 0.68 10.85
C ASN A 13 5.88 2.02 10.93
N ILE A 14 5.76 2.75 9.82
CA ILE A 14 4.93 3.96 9.73
C ILE A 14 3.45 3.61 9.86
N VAL A 15 2.95 2.65 9.07
CA VAL A 15 1.55 2.21 9.09
C VAL A 15 1.14 1.75 10.49
N LYS A 16 1.98 0.94 11.15
CA LYS A 16 1.71 0.46 12.52
C LYS A 16 1.62 1.59 13.54
N LYS A 17 2.43 2.65 13.40
CA LYS A 17 2.43 3.79 14.32
C LYS A 17 1.26 4.74 14.08
N VAL A 18 0.90 4.97 12.81
CA VAL A 18 -0.20 5.86 12.43
C VAL A 18 -1.55 5.19 12.65
N ASN A 19 -1.62 3.86 12.46
CA ASN A 19 -2.83 3.05 12.59
C ASN A 19 -4.04 3.61 11.79
N PRO A 20 -3.91 3.82 10.46
CA PRO A 20 -4.99 4.37 9.65
C PRO A 20 -6.07 3.33 9.35
N GLU A 21 -7.24 3.77 8.86
CA GLU A 21 -8.29 2.87 8.35
C GLU A 21 -7.82 2.08 7.11
N VAL A 22 -7.01 2.70 6.26
CA VAL A 22 -6.39 2.10 5.08
C VAL A 22 -5.02 2.70 4.80
N ALA A 23 -4.08 1.85 4.37
CA ALA A 23 -2.79 2.26 3.82
C ALA A 23 -2.79 2.03 2.31
N VAL A 24 -2.30 3.01 1.54
CA VAL A 24 -2.17 2.91 0.08
C VAL A 24 -0.71 3.05 -0.29
N ILE A 25 -0.12 2.01 -0.87
CA ILE A 25 1.28 1.98 -1.26
C ILE A 25 1.39 2.52 -2.69
N THR A 26 2.20 3.57 -2.88
CA THR A 26 2.48 4.19 -4.18
C THR A 26 3.98 4.35 -4.38
N HIS A 27 4.40 4.90 -5.53
CA HIS A 27 5.80 5.12 -5.90
C HIS A 27 6.68 3.88 -5.67
N ILE A 28 6.17 2.72 -6.10
CA ILE A 28 6.85 1.44 -5.93
C ILE A 28 8.09 1.35 -6.83
N GLY A 29 9.09 0.60 -6.37
CA GLY A 29 10.32 0.43 -7.13
C GLY A 29 10.09 -0.31 -8.46
N TYR A 30 10.94 -0.07 -9.45
CA TYR A 30 10.80 -0.62 -10.81
C TYR A 30 10.62 -2.15 -10.85
N ARG A 31 11.28 -2.89 -9.95
CA ARG A 31 11.11 -4.36 -9.85
C ARG A 31 9.70 -4.77 -9.43
N MET A 32 9.08 -4.00 -8.54
CA MET A 32 7.69 -4.20 -8.10
C MET A 32 6.71 -3.78 -9.19
N HIS A 33 7.08 -2.80 -10.04
CA HIS A 33 6.27 -2.47 -11.21
C HIS A 33 6.17 -3.64 -12.20
N LEU A 34 7.25 -4.42 -12.37
CA LEU A 34 7.28 -5.58 -13.27
C LEU A 34 6.62 -6.84 -12.69
N LYS A 35 6.75 -7.08 -11.38
CA LYS A 35 6.28 -8.31 -10.71
C LYS A 35 5.00 -8.14 -9.89
N GLY A 36 4.54 -6.90 -9.70
CA GLY A 36 3.59 -6.53 -8.66
C GLY A 36 4.27 -6.28 -7.31
N ALA A 37 3.54 -5.65 -6.40
CA ALA A 37 3.95 -5.38 -5.00
C ALA A 37 3.10 -6.18 -4.00
N GLU A 38 2.51 -7.30 -4.45
CA GLU A 38 1.49 -8.04 -3.68
C GLU A 38 2.08 -8.72 -2.45
N GLU A 39 3.32 -9.20 -2.53
CA GLU A 39 4.04 -9.75 -1.38
C GLU A 39 4.29 -8.68 -0.32
N GLU A 40 4.73 -7.49 -0.71
CA GLU A 40 4.95 -6.35 0.18
C GLU A 40 3.63 -5.85 0.81
N ARG A 41 2.57 -5.73 0.00
CA ARG A 41 1.23 -5.36 0.45
C ARG A 41 0.71 -6.35 1.49
N ARG A 42 0.80 -7.65 1.19
CA ARG A 42 0.39 -8.73 2.10
C ARG A 42 1.20 -8.70 3.39
N TYR A 43 2.52 -8.57 3.30
CA TYR A 43 3.41 -8.48 4.45
C TYR A 43 3.04 -7.31 5.37
N ILE A 44 2.82 -6.11 4.81
CA ILE A 44 2.41 -4.93 5.59
C ILE A 44 1.05 -5.16 6.24
N GLN A 45 0.06 -5.67 5.49
CA GLN A 45 -1.28 -5.92 6.01
C GLN A 45 -1.28 -6.96 7.14
N GLU A 46 -0.65 -8.12 6.95
CA GLU A 46 -0.60 -9.18 7.96
C GLU A 46 0.17 -8.74 9.21
N SER A 47 1.24 -7.96 9.05
CA SER A 47 2.06 -7.51 10.18
C SER A 47 1.47 -6.37 11.00
N THR A 48 0.52 -5.61 10.42
CA THR A 48 -0.07 -4.44 11.06
C THR A 48 -1.55 -4.61 11.39
N GLY A 49 -2.24 -5.54 10.74
CA GLY A 49 -3.70 -5.66 10.78
C GLY A 49 -4.43 -4.59 9.98
N ILE A 50 -3.71 -3.67 9.32
CA ILE A 50 -4.28 -2.54 8.60
C ILE A 50 -4.50 -2.90 7.13
N LYS A 51 -5.71 -2.63 6.64
CA LYS A 51 -6.06 -2.82 5.24
C LYS A 51 -5.08 -2.07 4.36
N THR A 52 -4.42 -2.78 3.46
CA THR A 52 -3.35 -2.22 2.63
C THR A 52 -3.64 -2.47 1.16
N LEU A 53 -3.63 -1.39 0.36
CA LEU A 53 -3.85 -1.38 -1.08
C LEU A 53 -2.56 -1.03 -1.82
N ILE A 54 -2.43 -1.50 -3.06
CA ILE A 54 -1.40 -1.03 -3.99
C ILE A 54 -2.08 -0.03 -4.92
N ALA A 55 -1.52 1.17 -5.04
CA ALA A 55 -1.97 2.12 -6.05
C ALA A 55 -1.64 1.55 -7.44
N ASP A 56 -2.68 1.42 -8.28
CA ASP A 56 -2.54 1.15 -9.71
C ASP A 56 -3.27 2.26 -10.49
N GLU A 57 -3.02 2.33 -11.79
CA GLU A 57 -3.64 3.31 -12.66
C GLU A 57 -5.17 3.22 -12.56
N GLY A 58 -5.81 4.36 -12.29
CA GLY A 58 -7.27 4.44 -12.19
C GLY A 58 -7.88 3.98 -10.86
N LEU A 59 -7.09 3.55 -9.87
CA LEU A 59 -7.60 3.25 -8.53
C LEU A 59 -8.33 4.47 -7.95
N LYS A 60 -9.62 4.30 -7.64
CA LYS A 60 -10.44 5.33 -6.99
C LYS A 60 -10.76 4.91 -5.56
N ILE A 61 -10.51 5.81 -4.61
CA ILE A 61 -10.80 5.62 -3.19
C ILE A 61 -11.80 6.70 -2.77
N TYR A 62 -12.89 6.28 -2.12
CA TYR A 62 -13.94 7.16 -1.63
C TYR A 62 -13.93 7.13 -0.10
N MET A 63 -13.79 8.31 0.52
CA MET A 63 -13.57 8.46 1.96
C MET A 63 -14.61 9.38 2.64
N ASN A 64 -15.87 9.32 2.23
CA ASN A 64 -16.95 10.13 2.82
C ASN A 64 -17.89 9.26 3.67
N GLY A 65 -17.47 8.96 4.89
CA GLY A 65 -18.23 8.13 5.85
C GLY A 65 -17.79 6.66 5.85
N GLN A 66 -18.06 5.94 4.76
CA GLN A 66 -17.63 4.55 4.61
C GLN A 66 -16.55 4.44 3.54
N LEU A 67 -15.41 3.84 3.90
CA LEU A 67 -14.35 3.55 2.95
C LEU A 67 -14.80 2.54 1.89
N SER A 68 -14.69 2.91 0.62
CA SER A 68 -14.83 2.01 -0.51
C SER A 68 -13.80 2.35 -1.59
N TYR A 69 -13.51 1.40 -2.46
CA TYR A 69 -12.61 1.61 -3.59
C TYR A 69 -13.03 0.75 -4.77
N GLN A 70 -12.72 1.26 -5.96
CA GLN A 70 -12.92 0.56 -7.22
C GLN A 70 -11.55 0.22 -7.78
N GLU A 71 -11.24 -1.07 -7.85
CA GLU A 71 -10.09 -1.57 -8.58
C GLU A 71 -10.37 -1.51 -10.08
N THR A 72 -9.36 -1.13 -10.85
CA THR A 72 -9.46 -1.16 -12.31
C THR A 72 -9.40 -2.62 -12.75
N VAL A 73 -10.42 -3.09 -13.46
CA VAL A 73 -10.38 -4.41 -14.09
C VAL A 73 -9.30 -4.35 -15.17
N LYS A 74 -8.22 -5.13 -14.99
CA LYS A 74 -7.26 -5.39 -16.06
C LYS A 74 -7.88 -6.29 -17.12
#